data_AF-A0A2V8S9N6-F1
#
_entry.id   AF-A0A2V8S9N6-F1
#
_cell.length_a   1.000
_cell.length_b   1.000
_cell.length_c   1.000
_cell.angle_alpha   90.00
_cell.angle_beta   90.00
_cell.angle_gamma   90.00
#
_symmetry.space_group_name_H-M   'P 1'
#
loop_
_entity.id
_entity.type
_entity.pdbx_description
1 polymer ?
#
loop_
_entity_poly.entity_id
_entity_poly.type
_entity_poly.pdbx_seq_one_letter_code
_entity_poly.pdbx_strand_id
1 'polypeptide(L)'
;PQGRHGFAYAQVGDTLYLSNAGEAVKRLLDVRAGKAASLETNQTFAQARSHAKSVDGMFGFLDGAALTRLVDNAPGGSDERGVAAFRQFFHGVGASSVQSVAFTSAFEDGRVTERASVSAPNREGVLATVAANPPTQGALLALVPDTAVAAFDASIANAPQTFEQMVALASQLAEQSGKKSPADALAEFNEKTGVDLRGEIFGSLGTEFCAAQLTAGTTDDGPGGVVILNLKDERAFAQALAKFAESKKRATTEREYKGVTIRRVAGENGHALEYAFVGGNFVASGKGACVERVIDTAQGGHSLKSSALYAAYLNRLGHTLKSSEDTFKTEGQRAALRPSFAFGLTQADGFYVESRTPLGAFPRLLSAVTSKLGAEKKEHKENGEE
;
A
#
# COMPACT_ATOMS: atom_id res chain seq x y z
N PRO A 1 -17.69 -34.30 18.25
CA PRO A 1 -16.32 -33.84 18.56
C PRO A 1 -16.16 -32.35 18.27
N GLN A 2 -16.16 -31.54 19.34
CA GLN A 2 -15.75 -30.14 19.29
C GLN A 2 -14.31 -30.07 18.78
N GLY A 3 -14.05 -29.26 17.74
CA GLY A 3 -12.70 -29.04 17.21
C GLY A 3 -12.35 -29.70 15.86
N ARG A 4 -13.28 -30.33 15.13
CA ARG A 4 -13.03 -30.70 13.72
C ARG A 4 -13.55 -29.60 12.80
N HIS A 5 -12.65 -28.82 12.21
CA HIS A 5 -12.93 -28.00 11.04
C HIS A 5 -13.26 -28.92 9.86
N GLY A 6 -14.54 -29.28 9.70
CA GLY A 6 -15.03 -30.00 8.54
C GLY A 6 -15.24 -29.04 7.37
N PHE A 7 -15.13 -29.54 6.14
CA PHE A 7 -15.64 -28.86 4.96
C PHE A 7 -16.96 -29.53 4.55
N ALA A 8 -17.92 -28.71 4.12
CA ALA A 8 -19.11 -29.15 3.43
C ALA A 8 -18.85 -29.09 1.93
N TYR A 9 -19.36 -30.07 1.20
CA TYR A 9 -19.30 -30.08 -0.26
C TYR A 9 -20.60 -30.61 -0.85
N ALA A 10 -20.87 -30.23 -2.09
CA ALA A 10 -21.93 -30.81 -2.92
C ALA A 10 -21.46 -30.82 -4.37
N GLN A 11 -21.85 -31.82 -5.14
CA GLN A 11 -21.61 -31.87 -6.58
C GLN A 11 -22.94 -31.87 -7.32
N VAL A 12 -23.09 -30.96 -8.29
CA VAL A 12 -24.26 -30.92 -9.18
C VAL A 12 -23.78 -30.86 -10.62
N GLY A 13 -23.91 -31.98 -11.34
CA GLY A 13 -23.31 -32.14 -12.66
C GLY A 13 -21.79 -32.09 -12.60
N ASP A 14 -21.21 -31.16 -13.34
CA ASP A 14 -19.77 -30.88 -13.44
C ASP A 14 -19.26 -29.86 -12.41
N THR A 15 -20.15 -29.29 -11.58
CA THR A 15 -19.80 -28.24 -10.63
C THR A 15 -19.61 -28.80 -9.22
N LEU A 16 -18.45 -28.55 -8.61
CA LEU A 16 -18.18 -28.83 -7.19
C LEU A 16 -18.34 -27.56 -6.36
N TYR A 17 -19.21 -27.62 -5.36
CA TYR A 17 -19.38 -26.61 -4.32
C TYR A 17 -18.61 -27.03 -3.08
N LEU A 18 -17.77 -26.15 -2.53
CA LEU A 18 -16.95 -26.44 -1.35
C LEU A 18 -16.95 -25.23 -0.41
N SER A 19 -17.17 -25.45 0.88
CA SER A 19 -17.06 -24.41 1.90
C SER A 19 -16.73 -25.01 3.27
N ASN A 20 -16.20 -24.20 4.18
CA ASN A 20 -16.08 -24.55 5.59
C ASN A 20 -17.43 -24.48 6.35
N ALA A 21 -18.53 -24.08 5.68
CA ALA A 21 -19.87 -24.02 6.26
C ALA A 21 -20.92 -24.68 5.35
N GLY A 22 -21.68 -25.64 5.89
CA GLY A 22 -22.76 -26.31 5.15
C GLY A 22 -23.84 -25.37 4.63
N GLU A 23 -24.20 -24.35 5.42
CA GLU A 23 -25.17 -23.32 5.01
C GLU A 23 -24.69 -22.51 3.79
N ALA A 24 -23.38 -22.31 3.62
CA ALA A 24 -22.86 -21.61 2.44
C ALA A 24 -23.04 -22.48 1.18
N VAL A 25 -22.75 -23.78 1.25
CA VAL A 25 -23.01 -24.72 0.14
C VAL A 25 -24.49 -24.74 -0.20
N LYS A 26 -25.37 -24.85 0.80
CA LYS A 26 -26.83 -24.84 0.61
C LYS A 26 -27.30 -23.57 -0.10
N ARG A 27 -26.85 -22.38 0.34
CA ARG A 27 -27.22 -21.11 -0.31
C ARG A 27 -26.80 -21.06 -1.78
N LEU A 28 -25.63 -21.59 -2.13
CA LEU A 28 -25.19 -21.67 -3.53
C LEU A 28 -26.09 -22.60 -4.36
N LEU A 29 -26.53 -23.72 -3.79
CA LEU A 29 -27.49 -24.62 -4.42
C LEU A 29 -28.88 -23.98 -4.58
N ASP A 30 -29.34 -23.21 -3.59
CA ASP A 30 -30.61 -22.47 -3.66
C ASP A 30 -30.57 -21.40 -4.76
N VAL A 31 -29.45 -20.68 -4.93
CA VAL A 31 -29.26 -19.75 -6.05
C VAL A 31 -29.31 -20.49 -7.39
N ARG A 32 -28.60 -21.61 -7.53
CA ARG A 32 -28.63 -22.43 -8.76
C ARG A 32 -30.05 -22.89 -9.10
N ALA A 33 -30.84 -23.25 -8.08
CA ALA A 33 -32.21 -23.70 -8.24
C ALA A 33 -33.23 -22.55 -8.44
N GLY A 34 -32.79 -21.29 -8.53
CA GLY A 34 -33.66 -20.12 -8.68
C GLY A 34 -34.48 -19.79 -7.43
N LYS A 35 -34.11 -20.34 -6.27
CA LYS A 35 -34.80 -20.12 -4.98
C LYS A 35 -34.25 -18.92 -4.21
N ALA A 36 -33.07 -18.44 -4.60
CA ALA A 36 -32.43 -17.25 -4.04
C ALA A 36 -31.85 -16.39 -5.16
N ALA A 37 -31.73 -15.08 -4.92
CA ALA A 37 -31.17 -14.15 -5.89
C ALA A 37 -29.68 -14.45 -6.16
N SER A 38 -29.29 -14.43 -7.43
CA SER A 38 -27.89 -14.59 -7.82
C SER A 38 -27.14 -13.26 -7.73
N LEU A 39 -25.81 -13.35 -7.59
CA LEU A 39 -24.93 -12.18 -7.61
C LEU A 39 -24.97 -11.44 -8.95
N GLU A 40 -25.35 -12.11 -10.04
CA GLU A 40 -25.51 -11.51 -11.38
C GLU A 40 -26.58 -10.41 -11.41
N THR A 41 -27.57 -10.48 -10.50
CA THR A 41 -28.61 -9.46 -10.37
C THR A 41 -28.21 -8.29 -9.46
N ASN A 42 -27.07 -8.38 -8.77
CA ASN A 42 -26.57 -7.31 -7.91
C ASN A 42 -25.93 -6.22 -8.76
N GLN A 43 -26.48 -5.01 -8.72
CA GLN A 43 -25.99 -3.87 -9.51
C GLN A 43 -24.56 -3.47 -9.15
N THR A 44 -24.18 -3.49 -7.87
CA THR A 44 -22.82 -3.20 -7.43
C THR A 44 -21.82 -4.21 -7.97
N PHE A 45 -22.19 -5.50 -8.00
CA PHE A 45 -21.38 -6.54 -8.64
C PHE A 45 -21.28 -6.30 -10.15
N ALA A 46 -22.39 -6.02 -10.84
CA ALA A 46 -22.39 -5.77 -12.27
C ALA A 46 -21.50 -4.57 -12.65
N GLN A 47 -21.56 -3.49 -11.88
CA GLN A 47 -20.67 -2.33 -12.02
C GLN A 47 -19.21 -2.72 -11.83
N ALA A 48 -18.88 -3.38 -10.71
CA ALA A 48 -17.52 -3.82 -10.42
C ALA A 48 -16.98 -4.79 -11.51
N ARG A 49 -17.84 -5.66 -12.02
CA ARG A 49 -17.55 -6.60 -13.11
C ARG A 49 -17.36 -5.88 -14.45
N SER A 50 -18.08 -4.79 -14.73
CA SER A 50 -17.88 -4.00 -15.96
C SER A 50 -16.57 -3.22 -15.96
N HIS A 51 -16.04 -2.87 -14.78
CA HIS A 51 -14.74 -2.20 -14.65
C HIS A 51 -13.57 -3.19 -14.71
N ALA A 52 -13.80 -4.45 -14.33
CA ALA A 52 -12.89 -5.52 -14.66
C ALA A 52 -13.00 -5.83 -16.15
N LYS A 53 -11.89 -5.70 -16.89
CA LYS A 53 -11.83 -6.26 -18.25
C LYS A 53 -12.35 -7.70 -18.20
N SER A 54 -13.15 -8.09 -19.20
CA SER A 54 -13.54 -9.48 -19.41
C SER A 54 -12.29 -10.27 -19.76
N VAL A 55 -11.61 -10.80 -18.74
CA VAL A 55 -10.45 -11.67 -18.91
C VAL A 55 -10.78 -13.02 -18.30
N ASP A 56 -10.47 -14.07 -19.07
CA ASP A 56 -10.45 -15.44 -18.57
C ASP A 56 -9.45 -15.53 -17.42
N GLY A 57 -9.92 -15.90 -16.24
CA GLY A 57 -9.12 -15.88 -15.01
C GLY A 57 -9.96 -15.85 -13.74
N MET A 58 -9.33 -15.44 -12.64
CA MET A 58 -9.97 -15.28 -11.34
C MET A 58 -10.59 -13.90 -11.19
N PHE A 59 -11.78 -13.84 -10.62
CA PHE A 59 -12.44 -12.60 -10.21
C PHE A 59 -12.88 -12.70 -8.75
N GLY A 60 -12.39 -11.77 -7.93
CA GLY A 60 -12.82 -11.56 -6.56
C GLY A 60 -13.72 -10.33 -6.46
N PHE A 61 -14.71 -10.38 -5.60
CA PHE A 61 -15.61 -9.27 -5.31
C PHE A 61 -15.94 -9.22 -3.83
N LEU A 62 -15.96 -8.00 -3.29
CA LEU A 62 -16.39 -7.68 -1.94
C LEU A 62 -17.43 -6.56 -2.02
N ASP A 63 -18.63 -6.85 -1.53
CA ASP A 63 -19.70 -5.86 -1.37
C ASP A 63 -19.44 -5.06 -0.08
N GLY A 64 -19.23 -3.75 -0.22
CA GLY A 64 -18.90 -2.90 0.91
C GLY A 64 -20.06 -2.73 1.89
N ALA A 65 -21.32 -2.72 1.44
CA ALA A 65 -22.47 -2.68 2.34
C ALA A 65 -22.65 -4.00 3.10
N ALA A 66 -22.32 -5.14 2.48
CA ALA A 66 -22.27 -6.41 3.18
C ALA A 66 -21.15 -6.45 4.23
N LEU A 67 -19.96 -5.91 3.91
CA LEU A 67 -18.84 -5.80 4.85
C LEU A 67 -19.18 -4.88 6.03
N THR A 68 -19.73 -3.69 5.79
CA THR A 68 -20.14 -2.76 6.85
C THR A 68 -21.15 -3.43 7.79
N ARG A 69 -22.18 -4.11 7.25
CA ARG A 69 -23.12 -4.87 8.08
C ARG A 69 -22.46 -5.98 8.89
N LEU A 70 -21.44 -6.67 8.34
CA LEU A 70 -20.70 -7.69 9.09
C LEU A 70 -19.97 -7.06 10.28
N VAL A 71 -19.33 -5.92 10.08
CA VAL A 71 -18.60 -5.17 11.12
C VAL A 71 -19.56 -4.63 12.19
N ASP A 72 -20.66 -4.01 11.77
CA ASP A 72 -21.69 -3.45 12.65
C ASP A 72 -22.36 -4.52 13.51
N ASN A 73 -22.58 -5.71 12.96
CA ASN A 73 -23.25 -6.82 13.66
C ASN A 73 -22.27 -7.83 14.30
N ALA A 74 -20.95 -7.58 14.25
CA ALA A 74 -19.97 -8.48 14.86
C ALA A 74 -20.29 -8.69 16.36
N PRO A 75 -20.50 -9.92 16.84
CA PRO A 75 -20.87 -10.12 18.24
C PRO A 75 -19.76 -9.61 19.16
N GLY A 76 -20.14 -8.89 20.22
CA GLY A 76 -19.19 -8.28 21.17
C GLY A 76 -18.32 -9.29 21.93
N GLY A 77 -18.65 -10.59 21.92
CA GLY A 77 -17.85 -11.65 22.54
C GLY A 77 -17.37 -11.33 23.95
N SER A 78 -16.20 -11.87 24.33
CA SER A 78 -15.50 -11.52 25.57
C SER A 78 -14.67 -10.23 25.46
N ASP A 79 -14.60 -9.61 24.28
CA ASP A 79 -13.81 -8.41 24.00
C ASP A 79 -14.65 -7.31 23.34
N GLU A 80 -15.73 -6.92 24.03
CA GLU A 80 -16.68 -5.94 23.51
C GLU A 80 -16.01 -4.59 23.22
N ARG A 81 -15.01 -4.22 24.04
CA ARG A 81 -14.20 -3.01 23.84
C ARG A 81 -13.36 -3.10 22.57
N GLY A 82 -12.70 -4.24 22.30
CA GLY A 82 -11.93 -4.44 21.08
C GLY A 82 -12.81 -4.38 19.82
N VAL A 83 -13.99 -4.99 19.86
CA VAL A 83 -14.97 -4.92 18.76
C VAL A 83 -15.46 -3.50 18.53
N ALA A 84 -15.82 -2.76 19.58
CA ALA A 84 -16.24 -1.36 19.47
C ALA A 84 -15.14 -0.46 18.89
N ALA A 85 -13.90 -0.60 19.38
CA ALA A 85 -12.75 0.12 18.85
C ALA A 85 -12.49 -0.22 17.38
N PHE A 86 -12.60 -1.48 16.98
CA PHE A 86 -12.45 -1.88 15.58
C PHE A 86 -13.54 -1.26 14.68
N ARG A 87 -14.81 -1.25 15.12
CA ARG A 87 -15.89 -0.59 14.37
C ARG A 87 -15.62 0.89 14.17
N GLN A 88 -15.26 1.59 15.25
CA GLN A 88 -14.94 3.01 15.15
C GLN A 88 -13.75 3.26 14.24
N PHE A 89 -12.70 2.43 14.32
CA PHE A 89 -11.60 2.51 13.39
C PHE A 89 -12.07 2.31 11.94
N PHE A 90 -12.87 1.27 11.67
CA PHE A 90 -13.42 0.97 10.35
C PHE A 90 -14.21 2.15 9.76
N HIS A 91 -15.08 2.78 10.54
CA HIS A 91 -15.80 3.98 10.10
C HIS A 91 -14.90 5.21 9.98
N GLY A 92 -14.00 5.42 10.94
CA GLY A 92 -13.12 6.59 11.00
C GLY A 92 -12.10 6.64 9.85
N VAL A 93 -11.60 5.49 9.40
CA VAL A 93 -10.77 5.43 8.19
C VAL A 93 -11.60 5.58 6.90
N GLY A 94 -12.93 5.56 6.99
CA GLY A 94 -13.84 5.66 5.86
C GLY A 94 -14.11 4.33 5.16
N ALA A 95 -13.76 3.18 5.74
CA ALA A 95 -13.95 1.89 5.08
C ALA A 95 -15.44 1.57 4.82
N SER A 96 -16.35 2.11 5.63
CA SER A 96 -17.80 2.00 5.41
C SER A 96 -18.31 2.75 4.18
N SER A 97 -17.53 3.69 3.64
CA SER A 97 -17.87 4.42 2.41
C SER A 97 -17.51 3.66 1.13
N VAL A 98 -16.78 2.54 1.26
CA VAL A 98 -16.48 1.65 0.12
C VAL A 98 -17.78 0.99 -0.32
N GLN A 99 -18.12 1.17 -1.60
CA GLN A 99 -19.24 0.50 -2.23
C GLN A 99 -18.84 -0.92 -2.65
N SER A 100 -17.66 -1.08 -3.24
CA SER A 100 -17.15 -2.39 -3.62
C SER A 100 -15.63 -2.45 -3.72
N VAL A 101 -15.10 -3.66 -3.58
CA VAL A 101 -13.74 -4.00 -4.01
C VAL A 101 -13.86 -5.12 -5.04
N ALA A 102 -13.25 -4.94 -6.21
CA ALA A 102 -13.06 -6.00 -7.19
C ALA A 102 -11.58 -6.29 -7.38
N PHE A 103 -11.30 -7.56 -7.64
CA PHE A 103 -9.96 -8.04 -7.92
C PHE A 103 -10.02 -8.96 -9.14
N THR A 104 -9.06 -8.85 -10.06
CA THR A 104 -8.88 -9.80 -11.14
C THR A 104 -7.46 -10.34 -11.15
N SER A 105 -7.31 -11.60 -11.55
CA SER A 105 -6.02 -12.20 -11.89
C SER A 105 -6.19 -13.02 -13.16
N ALA A 106 -5.46 -12.66 -14.21
CA ALA A 106 -5.59 -13.27 -15.53
C ALA A 106 -4.23 -13.41 -16.21
N PHE A 107 -4.13 -14.33 -17.16
CA PHE A 107 -2.94 -14.45 -18.00
C PHE A 107 -3.08 -13.54 -19.22
N GLU A 108 -2.23 -12.52 -19.33
CA GLU A 108 -2.18 -11.59 -20.46
C GLU A 108 -0.73 -11.51 -20.97
N ASP A 109 -0.54 -11.70 -22.28
CA ASP A 109 0.77 -11.59 -22.93
C ASP A 109 1.88 -12.47 -22.28
N GLY A 110 1.50 -13.65 -21.79
CA GLY A 110 2.41 -14.57 -21.12
C GLY A 110 2.78 -14.17 -19.68
N ARG A 111 1.99 -13.30 -19.05
CA ARG A 111 2.19 -12.82 -17.66
C ARG A 111 0.91 -12.92 -16.86
N VAL A 112 1.04 -12.96 -15.55
CA VAL A 112 -0.10 -12.76 -14.66
C VAL A 112 -0.33 -11.26 -14.50
N THR A 113 -1.46 -10.77 -15.01
CA THR A 113 -1.95 -9.42 -14.76
C THR A 113 -2.98 -9.46 -13.64
N GLU A 114 -2.70 -8.71 -12.58
CA GLU A 114 -3.58 -8.56 -11.44
C GLU A 114 -4.11 -7.14 -11.38
N ARG A 115 -5.41 -6.99 -11.13
CA ARG A 115 -6.06 -5.68 -11.01
C ARG A 115 -6.86 -5.65 -9.73
N ALA A 116 -6.82 -4.55 -9.00
CA ALA A 116 -7.67 -4.28 -7.87
C ALA A 116 -8.35 -2.93 -8.09
N SER A 117 -9.66 -2.87 -7.90
CA SER A 117 -10.41 -1.62 -7.95
C SER A 117 -11.25 -1.49 -6.69
N VAL A 118 -11.16 -0.35 -6.02
CA VAL A 118 -12.00 0.01 -4.88
C VAL A 118 -12.94 1.11 -5.36
N SER A 119 -14.24 0.87 -5.40
CA SER A 119 -15.24 1.91 -5.65
C SER A 119 -15.74 2.46 -4.32
N ALA A 120 -15.62 3.77 -4.14
CA ALA A 120 -16.05 4.53 -3.00
C ALA A 120 -16.47 5.94 -3.50
N PRO A 121 -17.67 6.12 -4.05
CA PRO A 121 -18.11 7.41 -4.61
C PRO A 121 -18.44 8.45 -3.51
N ASN A 122 -18.84 7.99 -2.32
CA ASN A 122 -19.24 8.85 -1.20
C ASN A 122 -18.19 8.78 -0.08
N ARG A 123 -16.92 9.06 -0.40
CA ARG A 123 -15.79 8.85 0.50
C ARG A 123 -15.92 9.66 1.78
N GLU A 124 -15.61 9.03 2.91
CA GLU A 124 -15.63 9.66 4.23
C GLU A 124 -14.31 9.42 4.98
N GLY A 125 -14.16 10.06 6.14
CA GLY A 125 -13.03 9.86 7.04
C GLY A 125 -11.67 10.13 6.39
N VAL A 126 -10.67 9.36 6.81
CA VAL A 126 -9.28 9.46 6.30
C VAL A 126 -9.22 9.15 4.80
N LEU A 127 -10.02 8.18 4.32
CA LEU A 127 -10.07 7.81 2.92
C LEU A 127 -10.41 9.01 2.03
N ALA A 128 -11.35 9.86 2.43
CA ALA A 128 -11.74 11.05 1.67
C ALA A 128 -10.56 12.01 1.45
N THR A 129 -9.75 12.25 2.48
CA THR A 129 -8.60 13.15 2.39
C THR A 129 -7.47 12.57 1.54
N VAL A 130 -7.20 11.27 1.67
CA VAL A 130 -6.21 10.58 0.81
C VAL A 130 -6.68 10.58 -0.65
N ALA A 131 -7.95 10.34 -0.88
CA ALA A 131 -8.59 10.39 -2.19
C ALA A 131 -8.58 11.78 -2.84
N ALA A 132 -8.58 12.83 -2.03
CA ALA A 132 -8.54 14.21 -2.50
C ALA A 132 -7.13 14.67 -2.90
N ASN A 133 -6.11 13.81 -2.75
CA ASN A 133 -4.79 14.11 -3.27
C ASN A 133 -4.85 14.25 -4.81
N PRO A 134 -4.22 15.29 -5.38
CA PRO A 134 -4.10 15.39 -6.84
C PRO A 134 -3.26 14.23 -7.38
N PRO A 135 -3.37 13.87 -8.66
CA PRO A 135 -2.45 12.92 -9.29
C PRO A 135 -1.00 13.34 -9.09
N THR A 136 -0.10 12.36 -8.98
CA THR A 136 1.35 12.64 -9.02
C THR A 136 1.72 13.28 -10.36
N GLN A 137 2.61 14.28 -10.32
CA GLN A 137 3.30 14.88 -11.46
C GLN A 137 4.47 14.01 -11.95
N GLY A 138 4.81 12.96 -11.17
CA GLY A 138 5.91 12.05 -11.44
C GLY A 138 7.25 12.79 -11.47
N ALA A 139 7.42 13.85 -10.69
CA ALA A 139 8.66 14.61 -10.65
C ALA A 139 9.76 13.78 -9.99
N LEU A 140 9.43 13.06 -8.91
CA LEU A 140 10.39 12.21 -8.19
C LEU A 140 10.88 11.01 -9.01
N LEU A 141 10.11 10.55 -10.00
CA LEU A 141 10.54 9.48 -10.92
C LEU A 141 11.71 9.90 -11.83
N ALA A 142 11.99 11.20 -11.95
CA ALA A 142 13.18 11.70 -12.63
C ALA A 142 14.47 11.46 -11.82
N LEU A 143 14.36 11.18 -10.52
CA LEU A 143 15.46 10.91 -9.61
C LEU A 143 15.70 9.40 -9.42
N VAL A 144 14.75 8.56 -9.82
CA VAL A 144 14.85 7.11 -9.73
C VAL A 144 15.61 6.59 -10.95
N PRO A 145 16.71 5.81 -10.80
CA PRO A 145 17.39 5.18 -11.92
C PRO A 145 16.44 4.30 -12.75
N ASP A 146 16.60 4.28 -14.08
CA ASP A 146 15.80 3.43 -14.98
C ASP A 146 15.98 1.91 -14.77
N THR A 147 17.05 1.55 -14.06
CA THR A 147 17.41 0.19 -13.64
C THR A 147 16.87 -0.18 -12.26
N ALA A 148 16.00 0.64 -11.67
CA ALA A 148 15.27 0.27 -10.45
C ALA A 148 14.47 -1.03 -10.66
N VAL A 149 14.47 -1.88 -9.63
CA VAL A 149 13.71 -3.15 -9.62
C VAL A 149 12.21 -2.87 -9.49
N ALA A 150 11.87 -1.89 -8.65
CA ALA A 150 10.51 -1.43 -8.41
C ALA A 150 10.54 0.05 -8.01
N ALA A 151 9.48 0.78 -8.33
CA ALA A 151 9.24 2.13 -7.84
C ALA A 151 7.76 2.30 -7.53
N PHE A 152 7.47 3.01 -6.45
CA PHE A 152 6.15 3.43 -6.01
C PHE A 152 6.20 4.95 -5.87
N ASP A 153 5.26 5.63 -6.53
CA ASP A 153 5.16 7.08 -6.49
C ASP A 153 3.73 7.45 -6.08
N ALA A 154 3.61 8.36 -5.12
CA ALA A 154 2.36 8.72 -4.50
C ALA A 154 2.27 10.21 -4.23
N SER A 155 1.09 10.77 -4.49
CA SER A 155 0.76 12.10 -4.05
C SER A 155 0.47 12.10 -2.55
N ILE A 156 1.12 13.03 -1.85
CA ILE A 156 1.00 13.25 -0.41
C ILE A 156 0.65 14.72 -0.12
N ALA A 157 0.01 15.42 -1.06
CA ALA A 157 -0.35 16.83 -0.92
C ALA A 157 -1.15 17.13 0.35
N ASN A 158 -2.00 16.19 0.77
CA ASN A 158 -2.82 16.27 1.97
C ASN A 158 -2.21 15.51 3.17
N ALA A 159 -0.91 15.19 3.16
CA ALA A 159 -0.27 14.43 4.25
C ALA A 159 -0.46 15.07 5.63
N PRO A 160 -0.31 16.40 5.82
CA PRO A 160 -0.60 17.01 7.11
C PRO A 160 -2.04 16.77 7.57
N GLN A 161 -3.03 17.00 6.70
CA GLN A 161 -4.44 16.76 7.03
C GLN A 161 -4.72 15.28 7.32
N THR A 162 -4.13 14.38 6.54
CA THR A 162 -4.26 12.93 6.72
C THR A 162 -3.69 12.50 8.07
N PHE A 163 -2.51 13.00 8.44
CA PHE A 163 -1.88 12.75 9.73
C PHE A 163 -2.78 13.21 10.88
N GLU A 164 -3.36 14.41 10.77
CA GLU A 164 -4.27 14.94 11.79
C GLU A 164 -5.53 14.13 11.99
N GLN A 165 -6.16 13.69 10.90
CA GLN A 165 -7.33 12.82 11.00
C GLN A 165 -6.97 11.46 11.61
N MET A 166 -5.81 10.91 11.28
CA MET A 166 -5.32 9.66 11.88
C MET A 166 -5.01 9.81 13.37
N VAL A 167 -4.39 10.93 13.78
CA VAL A 167 -4.15 11.24 15.20
C VAL A 167 -5.48 11.42 15.94
N ALA A 168 -6.43 12.17 15.37
CA ALA A 168 -7.74 12.37 15.97
C ALA A 168 -8.49 11.04 16.13
N LEU A 169 -8.51 10.20 15.09
CA LEU A 169 -9.12 8.87 15.14
C LEU A 169 -8.45 8.00 16.22
N ALA A 170 -7.13 7.92 16.21
CA ALA A 170 -6.40 7.12 17.18
C ALA A 170 -6.53 7.64 18.62
N SER A 171 -6.72 8.95 18.83
CA SER A 171 -7.04 9.53 20.14
C SER A 171 -8.42 9.10 20.64
N GLN A 172 -9.44 9.11 19.78
CA GLN A 172 -10.77 8.62 20.16
C GLN A 172 -10.74 7.12 20.53
N LEU A 173 -9.96 6.32 19.79
CA LEU A 173 -9.77 4.89 20.09
C LEU A 173 -8.98 4.67 21.39
N ALA A 174 -7.98 5.52 21.67
CA ALA A 174 -7.20 5.45 22.89
C ALA A 174 -8.07 5.76 24.13
N GLU A 175 -8.92 6.78 24.05
CA GLU A 175 -9.86 7.15 25.11
C GLU A 175 -10.79 5.99 25.49
N GLN A 176 -11.40 5.34 24.49
CA GLN A 176 -12.27 4.18 24.72
C GLN A 176 -11.56 2.97 25.31
N SER A 177 -10.29 2.79 24.97
CA SER A 177 -9.48 1.67 25.46
C SER A 177 -8.74 1.97 26.77
N GLY A 178 -8.89 3.18 27.32
CA GLY A 178 -8.14 3.62 28.50
C GLY A 178 -6.63 3.67 28.27
N LYS A 179 -6.20 3.81 27.01
CA LYS A 179 -4.80 3.90 26.62
C LYS A 179 -4.39 5.36 26.48
N LYS A 180 -3.09 5.59 26.57
CA LYS A 180 -2.48 6.89 26.30
C LYS A 180 -2.83 7.38 24.89
N SER A 181 -3.22 8.65 24.76
CA SER A 181 -3.54 9.20 23.46
C SER A 181 -2.28 9.34 22.58
N PRO A 182 -2.40 9.21 21.26
CA PRO A 182 -1.34 9.57 20.32
C PRO A 182 -0.88 11.02 20.49
N ALA A 183 -1.78 11.95 20.84
CA ALA A 183 -1.42 13.34 21.10
C ALA A 183 -0.43 13.46 22.28
N ASP A 184 -0.66 12.73 23.37
CA ASP A 184 0.27 12.69 24.50
C ASP A 184 1.60 12.04 24.11
N ALA A 185 1.56 10.98 23.31
CA ALA A 185 2.77 10.34 22.80
C ALA A 185 3.59 11.27 21.89
N LEU A 186 2.92 12.08 21.06
CA LEU A 186 3.54 13.10 20.21
C LEU A 186 4.10 14.26 21.05
N ALA A 187 3.39 14.69 22.09
CA ALA A 187 3.87 15.72 23.01
C ALA A 187 5.12 15.25 23.76
N GLU A 188 5.13 14.02 24.28
CA GLU A 188 6.32 13.44 24.90
C GLU A 188 7.47 13.23 23.91
N PHE A 189 7.16 12.87 22.67
CA PHE A 189 8.16 12.77 21.63
C PHE A 189 8.81 14.13 21.37
N ASN A 190 8.01 15.18 21.24
CA ASN A 190 8.50 16.55 21.07
C ASN A 190 9.31 17.00 22.28
N GLU A 191 8.85 16.78 23.50
CA GLU A 191 9.60 17.10 24.73
C GLU A 191 10.95 16.37 24.79
N LYS A 192 10.97 15.08 24.44
CA LYS A 192 12.20 14.25 24.49
C LYS A 192 13.18 14.56 23.37
N THR A 193 12.70 14.99 22.21
CA THR A 193 13.54 15.12 21.00
C THR A 193 13.75 16.56 20.54
N GLY A 194 12.94 17.50 21.02
CA GLY A 194 12.85 18.86 20.50
C GLY A 194 12.25 18.98 19.10
N VAL A 195 11.77 17.86 18.53
CA VAL A 195 11.24 17.78 17.16
C VAL A 195 9.73 17.91 17.18
N ASP A 196 9.23 19.00 16.61
CA ASP A 196 7.82 19.11 16.28
C ASP A 196 7.54 18.35 14.98
N LEU A 197 7.09 17.11 15.08
CA LEU A 197 6.76 16.27 13.93
C LEU A 197 5.72 16.94 13.01
N ARG A 198 4.76 17.66 13.59
CA ARG A 198 3.67 18.26 12.83
C ARG A 198 4.17 19.45 12.03
N GLY A 199 4.85 20.40 12.69
CA GLY A 199 5.36 21.61 12.05
C GLY A 199 6.60 21.38 11.20
N GLU A 200 7.59 20.65 11.72
CA GLU A 200 8.92 20.56 11.12
C GLU A 200 9.09 19.38 10.15
N ILE A 201 8.39 18.26 10.37
CA ILE A 201 8.42 17.11 9.45
C ILE A 201 7.27 17.20 8.45
N PHE A 202 6.02 17.02 8.89
CA PHE A 202 4.86 17.04 7.98
C PHE A 202 4.63 18.41 7.35
N GLY A 203 4.84 19.49 8.12
CA GLY A 203 4.75 20.86 7.64
C GLY A 203 5.82 21.23 6.62
N SER A 204 6.89 20.45 6.48
CA SER A 204 7.96 20.66 5.48
C SER A 204 7.81 19.82 4.21
N LEU A 205 6.91 18.83 4.22
CA LEU A 205 6.65 17.99 3.06
C LEU A 205 6.00 18.82 1.94
N GLY A 206 6.45 18.54 0.73
CA GLY A 206 5.79 18.94 -0.50
C GLY A 206 4.68 17.95 -0.86
N THR A 207 4.42 17.76 -2.17
CA THR A 207 3.23 17.05 -2.63
C THR A 207 3.46 15.62 -3.07
N GLU A 208 4.71 15.15 -3.10
CA GLU A 208 5.06 13.82 -3.65
C GLU A 208 5.98 13.02 -2.73
N PHE A 209 5.77 11.70 -2.75
CA PHE A 209 6.55 10.68 -2.09
C PHE A 209 6.89 9.61 -3.13
N CYS A 210 8.15 9.21 -3.21
CA CYS A 210 8.56 8.06 -3.99
C CYS A 210 9.39 7.08 -3.15
N ALA A 211 9.11 5.79 -3.26
CA ALA A 211 9.96 4.73 -2.75
C ALA A 211 10.41 3.85 -3.92
N ALA A 212 11.69 3.53 -3.99
CA ALA A 212 12.22 2.65 -5.03
C ALA A 212 13.13 1.57 -4.44
N GLN A 213 13.17 0.42 -5.11
CA GLN A 213 14.10 -0.66 -4.82
C GLN A 213 15.19 -0.65 -5.90
N LEU A 214 16.43 -0.39 -5.48
CA LEU A 214 17.58 -0.31 -6.36
C LEU A 214 18.48 -1.53 -6.16
N THR A 215 19.15 -1.99 -7.22
CA THR A 215 20.28 -2.89 -7.07
C THR A 215 21.46 -2.10 -6.51
N ALA A 216 21.97 -2.43 -5.33
CA ALA A 216 23.27 -1.91 -4.92
C ALA A 216 24.29 -2.45 -5.94
N GLY A 217 25.15 -1.61 -6.51
CA GLY A 217 25.99 -1.96 -7.68
C GLY A 217 26.98 -3.12 -7.47
N THR A 218 27.06 -3.68 -6.27
CA THR A 218 27.86 -4.86 -5.91
C THR A 218 26.95 -6.08 -5.73
N THR A 219 27.37 -7.24 -6.23
CA THR A 219 26.58 -8.48 -6.25
C THR A 219 26.18 -9.01 -4.87
N ASP A 220 26.88 -8.60 -3.82
CA ASP A 220 26.82 -9.26 -2.51
C ASP A 220 25.84 -8.60 -1.54
N ASP A 221 25.45 -7.34 -1.76
CA ASP A 221 24.62 -6.60 -0.80
C ASP A 221 23.12 -6.75 -1.04
N GLY A 222 22.70 -7.35 -2.16
CA GLY A 222 21.29 -7.44 -2.53
C GLY A 222 20.62 -6.06 -2.74
N PRO A 223 19.32 -6.04 -3.06
CA PRO A 223 18.62 -4.78 -3.32
C PRO A 223 18.55 -3.88 -2.08
N GLY A 224 18.59 -2.56 -2.29
CA GLY A 224 18.39 -1.53 -1.28
C GLY A 224 17.16 -0.70 -1.56
N GLY A 225 16.40 -0.35 -0.51
CA GLY A 225 15.29 0.61 -0.62
C GLY A 225 15.80 2.04 -0.52
N VAL A 226 15.25 2.93 -1.33
CA VAL A 226 15.42 4.39 -1.23
C VAL A 226 14.04 5.04 -1.08
N VAL A 227 13.97 6.05 -0.21
CA VAL A 227 12.82 6.93 -0.06
C VAL A 227 13.22 8.31 -0.55
N ILE A 228 12.34 8.94 -1.33
CA ILE A 228 12.50 10.27 -1.90
C ILE A 228 11.25 11.07 -1.51
N LEU A 229 11.46 12.22 -0.87
CA LEU A 229 10.39 13.13 -0.46
C LEU A 229 10.58 14.47 -1.16
N ASN A 230 9.53 14.95 -1.82
CA ASN A 230 9.50 16.35 -2.21
C ASN A 230 9.36 17.21 -0.94
N LEU A 231 10.18 18.25 -0.81
CA LEU A 231 10.12 19.17 0.33
C LEU A 231 9.75 20.58 -0.16
N LYS A 232 8.92 21.27 0.63
CA LYS A 232 8.70 22.72 0.45
C LYS A 232 9.54 23.57 1.41
N ASP A 233 10.02 22.98 2.51
CA ASP A 233 10.99 23.59 3.43
C ASP A 233 12.10 22.59 3.79
N GLU A 234 13.16 22.59 2.98
CA GLU A 234 14.32 21.73 3.19
C GLU A 234 15.02 21.99 4.54
N ARG A 235 15.09 23.27 4.94
CA ARG A 235 15.81 23.69 6.14
C ARG A 235 15.12 23.19 7.39
N ALA A 236 13.81 23.38 7.50
CA ALA A 236 13.04 22.90 8.66
C ALA A 236 13.13 21.37 8.78
N PHE A 237 13.02 20.64 7.66
CA PHE A 237 13.17 19.18 7.64
C PHE A 237 14.58 18.73 8.09
N ALA A 238 15.63 19.39 7.58
CA ALA A 238 17.01 19.11 7.96
C ALA A 238 17.26 19.36 9.46
N GLN A 239 16.71 20.46 10.00
CA GLN A 239 16.81 20.80 11.42
C GLN A 239 16.11 19.76 12.30
N ALA A 240 14.93 19.30 11.91
CA ALA A 240 14.22 18.24 12.63
C ALA A 240 15.02 16.93 12.67
N LEU A 241 15.66 16.53 11.56
CA LEU A 241 16.54 15.36 11.52
C LEU A 241 17.77 15.53 12.43
N ALA A 242 18.38 16.72 12.43
CA ALA A 242 19.53 17.01 13.28
C ALA A 242 19.17 16.92 14.78
N LYS A 243 18.06 17.56 15.20
CA LYS A 243 17.53 17.48 16.57
C LYS A 243 17.22 16.04 16.97
N PHE A 244 16.63 15.26 16.07
CA PHE A 244 16.36 13.83 16.31
C PHE A 244 17.66 13.04 16.54
N ALA A 245 18.67 13.24 15.70
CA ALA A 245 19.96 12.57 15.85
C ALA A 245 20.65 12.96 17.17
N GLU A 246 20.66 14.25 17.50
CA GLU A 246 21.25 14.79 18.74
C GLU A 246 20.55 14.25 19.99
N SER A 247 19.22 14.32 20.05
CA SER A 247 18.45 13.82 21.21
C SER A 247 18.62 12.32 21.44
N LYS A 248 18.89 11.55 20.38
CA LYS A 248 19.19 10.12 20.44
C LYS A 248 20.69 9.82 20.56
N LYS A 249 21.54 10.85 20.72
CA LYS A 249 23.01 10.76 20.81
C LYS A 249 23.60 9.89 19.69
N ARG A 250 23.03 9.99 18.48
CA ARG A 250 23.50 9.23 17.32
C ARG A 250 24.70 9.94 16.73
N ALA A 251 25.74 9.17 16.43
CA ALA A 251 26.87 9.69 15.67
C ALA A 251 26.39 10.11 14.28
N THR A 252 26.69 11.34 13.90
CA THR A 252 26.50 11.86 12.55
C THR A 252 27.84 12.03 11.88
N THR A 253 27.92 11.62 10.61
CA THR A 253 29.11 11.84 9.77
C THR A 253 28.66 12.40 8.43
N GLU A 254 29.53 13.15 7.79
CA GLU A 254 29.28 13.72 6.47
C GLU A 254 30.37 13.27 5.51
N ARG A 255 30.00 13.06 4.25
CA ARG A 255 30.93 12.82 3.15
C ARG A 255 30.43 13.50 1.90
N GLU A 256 31.36 13.95 1.08
CA GLU A 256 31.06 14.52 -0.23
C GLU A 256 30.96 13.43 -1.28
N TYR A 257 29.96 13.52 -2.16
CA TYR A 257 29.84 12.70 -3.36
C TYR A 257 29.37 13.59 -4.52
N LYS A 258 30.26 13.83 -5.49
CA LYS A 258 30.00 14.66 -6.68
C LYS A 258 29.39 16.04 -6.34
N GLY A 259 29.91 16.68 -5.28
CA GLY A 259 29.45 18.00 -4.82
C GLY A 259 28.12 17.99 -4.08
N VAL A 260 27.60 16.81 -3.69
CA VAL A 260 26.46 16.64 -2.82
C VAL A 260 26.93 16.04 -1.50
N THR A 261 26.61 16.71 -0.39
CA THR A 261 26.87 16.21 0.96
C THR A 261 25.91 15.07 1.30
N ILE A 262 26.44 13.86 1.48
CA ILE A 262 25.73 12.71 2.04
C ILE A 262 26.00 12.69 3.54
N ARG A 263 24.91 12.71 4.31
CA ARG A 263 24.92 12.61 5.77
C ARG A 263 24.58 11.19 6.17
N ARG A 264 25.27 10.68 7.18
CA ARG A 264 25.01 9.37 7.77
C ARG A 264 24.66 9.55 9.25
N VAL A 265 23.50 9.07 9.65
CA VAL A 265 23.10 8.95 11.06
C VAL A 265 23.24 7.49 11.47
N ALA A 266 24.11 7.22 12.44
CA ALA A 266 24.26 5.87 12.98
C ALA A 266 22.94 5.40 13.63
N GLY A 267 22.50 4.21 13.26
CA GLY A 267 21.38 3.51 13.88
C GLY A 267 21.85 2.51 14.94
N GLU A 268 20.94 1.65 15.37
CA GLU A 268 21.25 0.52 16.27
C GLU A 268 21.74 -0.68 15.47
N ASN A 269 22.50 -1.58 16.10
CA ASN A 269 22.96 -2.84 15.52
C ASN A 269 23.73 -2.71 14.20
N GLY A 270 24.48 -1.62 14.03
CA GLY A 270 25.28 -1.37 12.83
C GLY A 270 24.47 -0.88 11.61
N HIS A 271 23.15 -0.73 11.74
CA HIS A 271 22.35 -0.05 10.73
C HIS A 271 22.68 1.45 10.74
N ALA A 272 22.45 2.12 9.61
CA ALA A 272 22.56 3.56 9.51
C ALA A 272 21.55 4.08 8.50
N LEU A 273 21.17 5.35 8.64
CA LEU A 273 20.44 6.09 7.62
C LEU A 273 21.45 6.98 6.88
N GLU A 274 21.64 6.74 5.59
CA GLU A 274 22.33 7.68 4.71
C GLU A 274 21.30 8.53 3.97
N TYR A 275 21.51 9.83 3.93
CA TYR A 275 20.61 10.75 3.25
C TYR A 275 21.32 11.95 2.64
N ALA A 276 20.70 12.55 1.63
CA ALA A 276 21.14 13.77 0.98
C ALA A 276 19.93 14.62 0.58
N PHE A 277 20.18 15.90 0.31
CA PHE A 277 19.21 16.78 -0.32
C PHE A 277 19.61 17.00 -1.78
N VAL A 278 18.74 16.62 -2.70
CA VAL A 278 19.01 16.59 -4.15
C VAL A 278 17.90 17.35 -4.87
N GLY A 279 18.21 18.56 -5.32
CA GLY A 279 17.26 19.41 -6.06
C GLY A 279 15.99 19.75 -5.28
N GLY A 280 16.11 20.03 -3.97
CA GLY A 280 14.97 20.31 -3.08
C GLY A 280 14.21 19.07 -2.61
N ASN A 281 14.74 17.86 -2.83
CA ASN A 281 14.14 16.61 -2.40
C ASN A 281 15.04 15.92 -1.37
N PHE A 282 14.43 15.37 -0.33
CA PHE A 282 15.13 14.51 0.62
C PHE A 282 15.22 13.10 0.07
N VAL A 283 16.43 12.55 0.00
CA VAL A 283 16.71 11.20 -0.48
C VAL A 283 17.37 10.43 0.64
N ALA A 284 16.82 9.27 1.02
CA ALA A 284 17.37 8.47 2.11
C ALA A 284 17.32 6.97 1.87
N SER A 285 18.33 6.26 2.38
CA SER A 285 18.45 4.81 2.30
C SER A 285 19.26 4.26 3.47
N GLY A 286 19.06 2.98 3.78
CA GLY A 286 19.98 2.24 4.64
C GLY A 286 21.34 1.94 3.99
N LYS A 287 21.49 2.21 2.68
CA LYS A 287 22.70 1.96 1.90
C LYS A 287 23.13 3.21 1.15
N GLY A 288 24.34 3.71 1.43
CA GLY A 288 24.91 4.88 0.75
C GLY A 288 24.89 4.80 -0.76
N ALA A 289 25.23 3.64 -1.32
CA ALA A 289 25.22 3.40 -2.76
C ALA A 289 23.83 3.66 -3.40
N CYS A 290 22.72 3.47 -2.68
CA CYS A 290 21.40 3.80 -3.21
C CYS A 290 21.17 5.31 -3.29
N VAL A 291 21.68 6.09 -2.33
CA VAL A 291 21.64 7.57 -2.36
C VAL A 291 22.52 8.10 -3.49
N GLU A 292 23.72 7.55 -3.65
CA GLU A 292 24.65 7.89 -4.74
C GLU A 292 24.03 7.69 -6.11
N ARG A 293 23.31 6.58 -6.32
CA ARG A 293 22.62 6.32 -7.60
C ARG A 293 21.51 7.32 -7.91
N VAL A 294 20.81 7.82 -6.88
CA VAL A 294 19.84 8.90 -7.07
C VAL A 294 20.55 10.20 -7.41
N ILE A 295 21.68 10.51 -6.77
CA ILE A 295 22.52 11.67 -7.12
C ILE A 295 23.03 11.57 -8.56
N ASP A 296 23.53 10.40 -8.97
CA ASP A 296 24.00 10.15 -10.34
C ASP A 296 22.88 10.37 -11.37
N THR A 297 21.67 9.92 -11.05
CA THR A 297 20.49 10.12 -11.89
C THR A 297 20.14 11.61 -12.00
N ALA A 298 20.17 12.33 -10.87
CA ALA A 298 19.91 13.77 -10.85
C ALA A 298 20.94 14.60 -11.63
N GLN A 299 22.18 14.11 -11.75
CA GLN A 299 23.28 14.76 -12.46
C GLN A 299 23.40 14.32 -13.94
N GLY A 300 22.33 13.79 -14.54
CA GLY A 300 22.26 13.44 -15.95
C GLY A 300 22.28 11.95 -16.26
N GLY A 301 22.23 11.09 -15.24
CA GLY A 301 22.02 9.65 -15.43
C GLY A 301 20.63 9.30 -15.98
N HIS A 302 20.48 8.08 -16.49
CA HIS A 302 19.20 7.61 -17.01
C HIS A 302 18.18 7.44 -15.88
N SER A 303 17.01 8.05 -16.06
CA SER A 303 15.93 8.02 -15.07
C SER A 303 14.75 7.19 -15.54
N LEU A 304 14.01 6.65 -14.57
CA LEU A 304 12.80 5.87 -14.85
C LEU A 304 11.78 6.71 -15.64
N LYS A 305 11.64 8.00 -15.33
CA LYS A 305 10.77 8.94 -16.05
C LYS A 305 11.09 9.06 -17.54
N SER A 306 12.38 8.98 -17.91
CA SER A 306 12.84 9.08 -19.30
C SER A 306 12.97 7.72 -19.99
N SER A 307 12.77 6.62 -19.26
CA SER A 307 12.95 5.27 -19.81
C SER A 307 11.87 4.94 -20.86
N ALA A 308 12.29 4.33 -21.97
CA ALA A 308 11.37 3.90 -23.03
C ALA A 308 10.35 2.87 -22.51
N LEU A 309 10.73 2.05 -21.53
CA LEU A 309 9.83 1.08 -20.88
C LEU A 309 8.71 1.79 -20.11
N TYR A 310 9.03 2.81 -19.32
CA TYR A 310 8.04 3.60 -18.61
C TYR A 310 7.13 4.37 -19.57
N ALA A 311 7.69 5.01 -20.60
CA ALA A 311 6.91 5.71 -21.62
C ALA A 311 5.95 4.77 -22.38
N ALA A 312 6.44 3.61 -22.83
CA ALA A 312 5.61 2.60 -23.48
C ALA A 312 4.48 2.11 -22.56
N TYR A 313 4.75 2.01 -21.26
CA TYR A 313 3.76 1.63 -20.26
C TYR A 313 2.69 2.70 -20.05
N LEU A 314 3.08 3.96 -19.84
CA LEU A 314 2.14 5.08 -19.72
C LEU A 314 1.25 5.21 -20.95
N ASN A 315 1.80 5.05 -22.16
CA ASN A 315 1.02 5.04 -23.39
C ASN A 315 -0.03 3.93 -23.36
N ARG A 316 0.34 2.70 -22.95
CA ARG A 316 -0.64 1.62 -22.78
C ARG A 316 -1.71 1.96 -21.77
N LEU A 317 -1.41 2.65 -20.68
CA LEU A 317 -2.44 3.07 -19.71
C LEU A 317 -3.41 4.09 -20.32
N GLY A 318 -2.88 5.08 -21.04
CA GLY A 318 -3.68 6.05 -21.77
C GLY A 318 -4.60 5.40 -22.82
N HIS A 319 -4.12 4.35 -23.49
CA HIS A 319 -4.93 3.55 -24.41
C HIS A 319 -5.88 2.59 -23.69
N THR A 320 -5.47 1.97 -22.58
CA THR A 320 -6.29 1.04 -21.79
C THR A 320 -7.52 1.72 -21.17
N LEU A 321 -7.45 3.04 -20.95
CA LEU A 321 -8.58 3.84 -20.50
C LEU A 321 -9.47 4.38 -21.65
N LYS A 322 -9.06 4.26 -22.92
CA LYS A 322 -9.79 4.85 -24.07
C LYS A 322 -10.22 3.87 -25.17
N SER A 323 -9.54 2.76 -25.42
CA SER A 323 -9.98 1.73 -26.38
C SER A 323 -9.11 0.47 -26.36
N SER A 324 -9.74 -0.67 -26.64
CA SER A 324 -9.15 -1.99 -26.81
C SER A 324 -8.29 -2.13 -28.07
N GLU A 325 -7.34 -3.06 -28.01
CA GLU A 325 -6.50 -3.59 -29.10
C GLU A 325 -5.20 -2.84 -29.39
N ASP A 326 -4.12 -3.30 -28.73
CA ASP A 326 -2.79 -3.26 -29.33
C ASP A 326 -1.98 -4.48 -28.85
N THR A 327 -1.63 -5.36 -29.78
CA THR A 327 -0.83 -6.57 -29.54
C THR A 327 0.66 -6.30 -29.77
N PHE A 328 1.50 -6.92 -28.96
CA PHE A 328 2.97 -6.81 -29.05
C PHE A 328 3.49 -7.46 -30.33
N LYS A 329 4.35 -6.74 -31.09
CA LYS A 329 4.82 -7.18 -32.41
C LYS A 329 6.09 -8.04 -32.43
N THR A 330 6.83 -8.26 -31.34
CA THR A 330 8.05 -9.11 -31.40
C THR A 330 8.37 -9.87 -30.10
N GLU A 331 8.91 -11.09 -30.26
CA GLU A 331 9.35 -12.01 -29.22
C GLU A 331 10.54 -11.47 -28.40
N GLY A 332 11.43 -10.70 -29.01
CA GLY A 332 12.61 -10.12 -28.36
C GLY A 332 12.31 -9.07 -27.29
N GLN A 333 11.16 -8.39 -27.36
CA GLN A 333 10.72 -7.44 -26.33
C GLN A 333 10.16 -8.13 -25.08
N ARG A 334 9.77 -9.42 -25.15
CA ARG A 334 9.20 -10.17 -24.01
C ARG A 334 10.26 -10.60 -22.99
N ALA A 335 11.48 -10.92 -23.43
CA ALA A 335 12.54 -11.49 -22.59
C ALA A 335 13.29 -10.46 -21.72
N ALA A 336 13.25 -9.17 -22.07
CA ALA A 336 13.99 -8.11 -21.36
C ALA A 336 13.19 -7.43 -20.22
N LEU A 337 11.89 -7.71 -20.08
CA LEU A 337 11.01 -7.05 -19.11
C LEU A 337 11.04 -7.77 -17.76
N ARG A 338 12.18 -7.70 -17.05
CA ARG A 338 12.32 -8.16 -15.66
C ARG A 338 11.70 -7.29 -14.55
N PRO A 339 11.21 -6.05 -14.75
CA PRO A 339 10.56 -5.37 -13.64
C PRO A 339 9.11 -5.84 -13.49
N SER A 340 8.77 -6.22 -12.26
CA SER A 340 7.40 -6.27 -11.78
C SER A 340 6.95 -4.83 -11.58
N PHE A 341 6.03 -4.34 -12.41
CA PHE A 341 5.47 -3.01 -12.26
C PHE A 341 4.07 -3.12 -11.64
N ALA A 342 3.83 -2.34 -10.59
CA ALA A 342 2.51 -2.05 -10.07
C ALA A 342 2.27 -0.55 -10.15
N PHE A 343 1.10 -0.13 -10.59
CA PHE A 343 0.70 1.28 -10.58
C PHE A 343 -0.67 1.41 -9.93
N GLY A 344 -0.88 2.54 -9.26
CA GLY A 344 -2.15 2.95 -8.70
C GLY A 344 -2.61 4.26 -9.32
N LEU A 345 -3.91 4.42 -9.52
CA LEU A 345 -4.55 5.67 -9.90
C LEU A 345 -5.72 5.93 -8.97
N THR A 346 -5.81 7.15 -8.43
CA THR A 346 -7.04 7.65 -7.80
C THR A 346 -7.98 8.14 -8.89
N GLN A 347 -9.19 7.59 -8.92
CA GLN A 347 -10.29 8.02 -9.79
C GLN A 347 -11.29 8.86 -8.97
N ALA A 348 -12.25 9.51 -9.63
CA ALA A 348 -13.29 10.28 -8.95
C ALA A 348 -14.17 9.37 -8.07
N ASP A 349 -14.45 8.15 -8.52
CA ASP A 349 -15.32 7.17 -7.89
C ASP A 349 -14.56 6.05 -7.17
N GLY A 350 -13.27 5.84 -7.45
CA GLY A 350 -12.49 4.83 -6.74
C GLY A 350 -10.97 4.99 -6.70
N PHE A 351 -10.31 3.90 -6.34
CA PHE A 351 -8.89 3.66 -6.57
C PHE A 351 -8.75 2.45 -7.48
N TYR A 352 -7.80 2.51 -8.40
CA TYR A 352 -7.46 1.40 -9.28
C TYR A 352 -5.99 1.08 -9.13
N VAL A 353 -5.65 -0.20 -9.00
CA VAL A 353 -4.28 -0.69 -8.97
C VAL A 353 -4.15 -1.82 -9.99
N GLU A 354 -3.13 -1.80 -10.82
CA GLU A 354 -2.78 -2.94 -11.68
C GLU A 354 -1.30 -3.28 -11.52
N SER A 355 -1.05 -4.57 -11.42
CA SER A 355 0.26 -5.18 -11.28
C SER A 355 0.46 -6.21 -12.38
N ARG A 356 1.62 -6.20 -13.02
CA ARG A 356 2.00 -7.22 -14.02
C ARG A 356 3.27 -7.90 -13.57
N THR A 357 3.15 -9.16 -13.19
CA THR A 357 4.28 -9.95 -12.71
C THR A 357 4.31 -11.32 -13.37
N PRO A 358 5.47 -11.98 -13.45
CA PRO A 358 5.54 -13.33 -14.01
C PRO A 358 4.72 -14.37 -13.23
N LEU A 359 4.53 -14.17 -11.92
CA LEU A 359 3.95 -15.17 -11.00
C LEU A 359 2.71 -14.70 -10.20
N GLY A 360 2.27 -13.45 -10.38
CA GLY A 360 1.30 -12.81 -9.48
C GLY A 360 1.95 -12.30 -8.18
N ALA A 361 1.53 -11.14 -7.71
CA ALA A 361 1.91 -10.55 -6.42
C ALA A 361 0.82 -10.73 -5.36
N PHE A 362 -0.44 -10.93 -5.78
CA PHE A 362 -1.59 -10.92 -4.89
C PHE A 362 -1.76 -12.15 -3.99
N PRO A 363 -1.28 -13.37 -4.31
CA PRO A 363 -1.28 -14.47 -3.34
C PRO A 363 -0.59 -14.10 -2.03
N ARG A 364 0.42 -13.23 -2.08
CA ARG A 364 1.11 -12.70 -0.89
C ARG A 364 0.26 -11.66 -0.15
N LEU A 365 -0.45 -10.81 -0.88
CA LEU A 365 -1.29 -9.74 -0.34
C LEU A 365 -2.55 -10.30 0.32
N LEU A 366 -3.21 -11.25 -0.34
CA LEU A 366 -4.35 -12.01 0.20
C LEU A 366 -3.92 -12.83 1.41
N SER A 367 -2.78 -13.56 1.34
CA SER A 367 -2.25 -14.31 2.47
C SER A 367 -1.98 -13.42 3.68
N ALA A 368 -1.43 -12.22 3.49
CA ALA A 368 -1.18 -11.26 4.57
C ALA A 368 -2.48 -10.79 5.23
N VAL A 369 -3.53 -10.52 4.44
CA VAL A 369 -4.85 -10.11 4.96
C VAL A 369 -5.53 -11.26 5.69
N THR A 370 -5.56 -12.46 5.11
CA THR A 370 -6.23 -13.63 5.71
C THR A 370 -5.48 -14.17 6.93
N SER A 371 -4.14 -14.14 6.94
CA SER A 371 -3.36 -14.58 8.10
C SER A 371 -3.58 -13.68 9.32
N LYS A 372 -3.88 -12.39 9.11
CA LYS A 372 -4.17 -11.45 10.21
C LYS A 372 -5.60 -11.55 10.74
N LEU A 373 -6.55 -12.00 9.91
CA LEU A 373 -7.94 -12.20 10.30
C LEU A 373 -8.21 -13.58 10.94
N GLY A 374 -7.32 -14.57 10.73
CA GLY A 374 -7.48 -15.94 11.22
C GLY A 374 -6.53 -16.38 12.33
N ALA A 375 -5.56 -15.56 12.74
CA ALA A 375 -4.61 -15.93 13.78
C ALA A 375 -5.13 -15.59 15.18
N GLU A 376 -5.81 -16.53 15.82
CA GLU A 376 -5.80 -16.58 17.29
C GLU A 376 -4.34 -16.70 17.73
N LYS A 377 -3.81 -15.66 18.37
CA LYS A 377 -2.56 -15.77 19.12
C LYS A 377 -2.79 -16.81 20.22
N LYS A 378 -2.39 -18.06 19.97
CA LYS A 378 -2.13 -18.98 21.07
C LYS A 378 -0.95 -18.40 21.84
N GLU A 379 -1.26 -17.73 22.96
CA GLU A 379 -0.28 -17.47 23.99
C GLU A 379 0.27 -18.82 24.44
N HIS A 380 1.48 -19.16 23.97
CA HIS A 380 2.28 -20.16 24.64
C HIS A 380 2.65 -19.58 26.00
N LYS A 381 1.82 -19.88 27.02
CA LYS A 381 2.28 -19.86 28.40
C LYS A 381 3.28 -21.00 28.53
N GLU A 382 4.56 -20.65 28.46
CA GLU A 382 5.61 -21.49 29.03
C GLU A 382 5.33 -21.56 30.54
N ASN A 383 4.80 -22.70 30.98
CA ASN A 383 4.83 -23.06 32.39
C ASN A 383 6.30 -23.30 32.74
N GLY A 384 6.92 -22.33 33.39
CA GLY A 384 8.13 -22.56 34.17
C GLY A 384 7.76 -23.44 35.36
N GLU A 385 8.08 -24.72 35.28
CA GLU A 385 8.30 -25.56 36.45
C GLU A 385 9.71 -25.25 36.97
N GLU A 386 9.77 -24.71 38.19
CA GLU A 386 10.89 -24.89 39.13
C GLU A 386 10.42 -25.80 40.27
#